data_AF-A0A4Q1SEF0-F1
#
_entry.id   AF-A0A4Q1SEF0-F1
#
_cell.length_a   1.000
_cell.length_b   1.000
_cell.length_c   1.000
_cell.angle_alpha   90.00
_cell.angle_beta   90.00
_cell.angle_gamma   90.00
#
_symmetry.space_group_name_H-M   'P 1'
#
loop_
_entity.id
_entity.type
_entity.pdbx_description
1 polymer ?
#
loop_
_entity_poly.entity_id
_entity_poly.type
_entity_poly.pdbx_seq_one_letter_code
_entity_poly.pdbx_strand_id
1 'polypeptide(L)'
;MKLLVKFNLILLLVFGIGGVLIAHFAYSFLMGNARREVLEEAHLMMASATAVRDYTSADLSPLLQQNPRHRVHFLAETVPAFGATTTFDKLRRQYPDYTYKEATLNPTNPEDRATDWEADIVHTLRDHPDQTEVIGDRLTPSGTSLYLARPIRAAQPCLECHSVPSAAPHAMLTVYGSDNGFGWKKDEIVAAQIISVPQSVPIRIANEAWQRLLIFLVITLVLAVVALDAAVYWFVIRPLRVVSETADRVSRGEKDVPPVRIVGNDEIAVVAASFQRMQISLAKALRMIEGE
;
A
#
# COMPACT_ATOMS: atom_id res chain seq x y z
N MET A 1 -8.27 34.99 27.35
CA MET A 1 -8.68 33.64 26.92
C MET A 1 -8.85 32.75 28.14
N LYS A 2 -9.97 32.01 28.25
CA LYS A 2 -10.20 31.04 29.34
C LYS A 2 -9.10 29.96 29.34
N LEU A 3 -8.73 29.44 30.51
CA LEU A 3 -7.64 28.46 30.68
C LEU A 3 -7.77 27.25 29.75
N LEU A 4 -8.99 26.73 29.59
CA LEU A 4 -9.32 25.61 28.69
C LEU A 4 -8.96 25.89 27.23
N VAL A 5 -9.18 27.12 26.75
CA VAL A 5 -8.89 27.46 25.35
C VAL A 5 -7.39 27.42 25.07
N LYS A 6 -6.56 27.88 26.02
CA LYS A 6 -5.10 27.79 25.88
C LYS A 6 -4.64 26.33 25.89
N PHE A 7 -5.20 25.52 26.78
CA PHE A 7 -4.87 24.10 26.88
C PHE A 7 -5.26 23.33 25.61
N ASN A 8 -6.49 23.53 25.12
CA ASN A 8 -6.98 22.87 23.92
C ASN A 8 -6.22 23.30 22.66
N LEU A 9 -5.79 24.57 22.56
CA LEU A 9 -4.92 24.99 21.45
C LEU A 9 -3.59 24.24 21.42
N ILE A 10 -2.94 24.10 22.57
CA ILE A 10 -1.67 23.34 22.66
C ILE A 10 -1.92 21.88 22.32
N LEU A 11 -3.01 21.31 22.84
CA LEU A 11 -3.33 19.91 22.63
C LEU A 11 -3.64 19.60 21.17
N LEU A 12 -4.48 20.42 20.52
CA LEU A 12 -4.76 20.31 19.10
C LEU A 12 -3.51 20.47 18.24
N LEU A 13 -2.58 21.34 18.64
CA LEU A 13 -1.31 21.51 17.93
C LEU A 13 -0.44 20.26 18.05
N VAL A 14 -0.22 19.76 19.27
CA VAL A 14 0.65 18.60 19.52
C VAL A 14 0.06 17.33 18.89
N PHE A 15 -1.20 17.02 19.17
CA PHE A 15 -1.87 15.85 18.61
C PHE A 15 -2.14 15.99 17.12
N GLY A 16 -2.38 17.22 16.62
CA GLY A 16 -2.53 17.48 15.20
C GLY A 16 -1.25 17.15 14.44
N ILE A 17 -0.10 17.66 14.92
CA ILE A 17 1.21 17.36 14.31
C ILE A 17 1.51 15.86 14.41
N GLY A 18 1.36 15.26 15.59
CA GLY A 18 1.58 13.83 15.79
C GLY A 18 0.66 12.97 14.90
N GLY A 19 -0.60 13.37 14.78
CA GLY A 19 -1.59 12.70 13.95
C GLY A 19 -1.28 12.77 12.47
N VAL A 20 -0.84 13.92 11.97
CA VAL A 20 -0.39 14.08 10.58
C VAL A 20 0.83 13.21 10.30
N LEU A 21 1.81 13.18 11.21
CA LEU A 21 2.98 12.32 11.07
C LEU A 21 2.59 10.84 11.02
N ILE A 22 1.77 10.37 11.96
CA ILE A 22 1.29 8.98 12.00
C ILE A 22 0.53 8.65 10.71
N ALA A 23 -0.39 9.52 10.28
CA ALA A 23 -1.16 9.32 9.06
C ALA A 23 -0.27 9.23 7.81
N HIS A 24 0.77 10.05 7.72
CA HIS A 24 1.71 10.05 6.60
C HIS A 24 2.55 8.76 6.58
N PHE A 25 3.14 8.36 7.70
CA PHE A 25 3.91 7.12 7.79
C PHE A 25 3.04 5.89 7.53
N ALA A 26 1.83 5.86 8.08
CA ALA A 26 0.88 4.77 7.86
C ALA A 26 0.47 4.68 6.38
N TYR A 27 0.24 5.82 5.71
CA TYR A 27 -0.07 5.82 4.28
C TYR A 27 1.07 5.20 3.46
N SER A 28 2.30 5.68 3.65
CA SER A 28 3.47 5.19 2.94
C SER A 28 3.73 3.71 3.22
N PHE A 29 3.54 3.27 4.46
CA PHE A 29 3.68 1.87 4.85
C PHE A 29 2.62 0.98 4.20
N LEU A 30 1.33 1.37 4.26
CA LEU A 30 0.22 0.61 3.71
C LEU A 30 0.29 0.52 2.19
N MET A 31 0.60 1.62 1.51
CA MET A 31 0.77 1.64 0.04
C MET A 31 2.00 0.86 -0.40
N GLY A 32 3.12 1.00 0.31
CA GLY A 32 4.32 0.20 0.06
C GLY A 32 4.04 -1.29 0.23
N ASN A 33 3.25 -1.68 1.24
CA ASN A 33 2.87 -3.07 1.43
C ASN A 33 1.94 -3.59 0.32
N ALA A 34 0.95 -2.80 -0.07
CA ALA A 34 0.06 -3.15 -1.17
C ALA A 34 0.83 -3.36 -2.49
N ARG A 35 1.83 -2.51 -2.78
CA ARG A 35 2.68 -2.68 -3.97
C ARG A 35 3.54 -3.95 -3.88
N ARG A 36 4.12 -4.26 -2.73
CA ARG A 36 4.92 -5.48 -2.52
C ARG A 36 4.08 -6.73 -2.72
N GLU A 37 2.86 -6.76 -2.18
CA GLU A 37 1.93 -7.88 -2.36
C GLU A 37 1.67 -8.15 -3.85
N VAL A 38 1.34 -7.11 -4.62
CA VAL A 38 1.11 -7.23 -6.08
C VAL A 38 2.35 -7.74 -6.80
N LEU A 39 3.54 -7.29 -6.39
CA LEU A 39 4.79 -7.73 -6.99
C LEU A 39 5.09 -9.21 -6.67
N GLU A 40 4.85 -9.64 -5.44
CA GLU A 40 5.00 -11.05 -5.05
C GLU A 40 4.01 -11.95 -5.80
N GLU A 41 2.76 -11.48 -5.98
CA GLU A 41 1.75 -12.16 -6.81
C GLU A 41 2.23 -12.28 -8.28
N ALA A 42 2.78 -11.21 -8.85
CA ALA A 42 3.34 -11.22 -10.20
C ALA A 42 4.53 -12.20 -10.33
N HIS A 43 5.41 -12.26 -9.33
CA HIS A 43 6.50 -13.24 -9.28
C HIS A 43 5.98 -14.68 -9.22
N LEU A 44 4.97 -14.95 -8.40
CA LEU A 44 4.38 -16.28 -8.29
C LEU A 44 3.72 -16.72 -9.59
N MET A 45 3.02 -15.81 -10.27
CA MET A 45 2.45 -16.08 -11.59
C MET A 45 3.54 -16.34 -12.63
N MET A 46 4.61 -15.53 -12.66
CA MET A 46 5.74 -15.73 -13.57
C MET A 46 6.43 -17.09 -13.32
N ALA A 47 6.64 -17.45 -12.06
CA ALA A 47 7.18 -18.75 -11.67
C ALA A 47 6.25 -19.90 -12.10
N SER A 48 4.93 -19.72 -11.98
CA SER A 48 3.94 -20.71 -12.42
C SER A 48 3.95 -20.88 -13.94
N ALA A 49 4.02 -19.78 -14.70
CA ALA A 49 4.16 -19.82 -16.16
C ALA A 49 5.44 -20.55 -16.58
N THR A 50 6.56 -20.26 -15.90
CA THR A 50 7.84 -20.93 -16.12
C THR A 50 7.76 -22.43 -15.82
N ALA A 51 7.14 -22.82 -14.71
CA ALA A 51 6.95 -24.24 -14.36
C ALA A 51 6.11 -24.99 -15.41
N VAL A 52 5.08 -24.36 -15.97
CA VAL A 52 4.28 -24.94 -17.07
C VAL A 52 5.13 -25.09 -18.33
N ARG A 53 5.98 -24.10 -18.66
CA ARG A 53 6.92 -24.20 -19.79
C ARG A 53 7.88 -25.36 -19.60
N ASP A 54 8.48 -25.45 -18.42
CA ASP A 54 9.47 -26.48 -18.08
C ASP A 54 8.84 -27.86 -18.20
N TYR A 55 7.68 -28.09 -17.59
CA TYR A 55 6.91 -29.34 -17.73
C TYR A 55 6.57 -29.66 -19.20
N THR A 56 6.15 -28.64 -19.95
CA THR A 56 5.84 -28.83 -21.38
C THR A 56 7.08 -29.26 -22.16
N SER A 57 8.22 -28.65 -21.90
CA SER A 57 9.47 -28.96 -22.61
C SER A 57 10.10 -30.30 -22.21
N ALA A 58 10.12 -30.61 -20.91
CA ALA A 58 10.87 -31.73 -20.36
C ALA A 58 10.04 -33.02 -20.36
N ASP A 59 8.74 -32.94 -20.06
CA ASP A 59 7.89 -34.11 -19.85
C ASP A 59 6.92 -34.33 -21.03
N LEU A 60 6.23 -33.28 -21.49
CA LEU A 60 5.15 -33.42 -22.47
C LEU A 60 5.65 -33.51 -23.92
N SER A 61 6.54 -32.59 -24.32
CA SER A 61 7.01 -32.47 -25.70
C SER A 61 7.69 -33.75 -26.22
N PRO A 62 8.58 -34.43 -25.46
CA PRO A 62 9.19 -35.68 -25.92
C PRO A 62 8.18 -36.80 -26.19
N LEU A 63 7.09 -36.86 -25.43
CA LEU A 63 6.02 -37.86 -25.60
C LEU A 63 5.16 -37.54 -26.84
N LEU A 64 4.85 -36.26 -27.06
CA LEU A 64 4.05 -35.83 -28.20
C LEU A 64 4.82 -35.85 -29.51
N GLN A 65 6.12 -35.59 -29.51
CA GLN A 65 6.98 -35.70 -30.70
C GLN A 65 7.13 -37.14 -31.19
N GLN A 66 7.03 -38.12 -30.29
CA GLN A 66 6.99 -39.55 -30.66
C GLN A 66 5.67 -39.95 -31.31
N ASN A 67 4.60 -39.16 -31.15
CA ASN A 67 3.31 -39.44 -31.76
C ASN A 67 3.39 -39.25 -33.29
N PRO A 68 3.10 -40.28 -34.10
CA PRO A 68 3.13 -40.17 -35.56
C PRO A 68 2.25 -39.05 -36.12
N ARG A 69 1.17 -38.67 -35.41
CA ARG A 69 0.29 -37.56 -35.79
C ARG A 69 1.01 -36.21 -35.80
N HIS A 70 2.01 -36.01 -34.94
CA HIS A 70 2.77 -34.76 -34.86
C HIS A 70 3.52 -34.43 -36.16
N ARG A 71 3.89 -35.47 -36.93
CA ARG A 71 4.56 -35.29 -38.22
C ARG A 71 3.63 -34.77 -39.32
N VAL A 72 2.32 -34.97 -39.16
CA VAL A 72 1.30 -34.62 -40.16
C VAL A 72 0.52 -33.37 -39.73
N HIS A 73 0.23 -33.24 -38.44
CA HIS A 73 -0.47 -32.11 -37.85
C HIS A 73 0.40 -31.50 -36.76
N PHE A 74 0.57 -30.18 -36.81
CA PHE A 74 1.34 -29.49 -35.79
C PHE A 74 0.60 -29.54 -34.47
N LEU A 75 1.24 -30.16 -33.46
CA LEU A 75 0.69 -30.20 -32.10
C LEU A 75 1.32 -29.04 -31.33
N ALA A 76 0.58 -27.94 -31.20
CA ALA A 76 1.05 -26.75 -30.49
C ALA A 76 1.38 -27.04 -29.02
N GLU A 77 0.80 -28.10 -28.44
CA GLU A 77 1.08 -28.63 -27.10
C GLU A 77 2.54 -29.08 -26.91
N THR A 78 3.31 -29.22 -27.98
CA THR A 78 4.77 -29.45 -27.89
C THR A 78 5.57 -28.18 -27.61
N VAL A 79 4.96 -27.00 -27.76
CA VAL A 79 5.60 -25.69 -27.60
C VAL A 79 5.37 -25.18 -26.19
N PRO A 80 6.44 -24.90 -25.40
CA PRO A 80 6.30 -24.42 -24.02
C PRO A 80 5.44 -23.16 -23.87
N ALA A 81 5.57 -22.23 -24.83
CA ALA A 81 4.80 -20.99 -24.87
C ALA A 81 3.30 -21.25 -24.94
N PHE A 82 2.87 -22.21 -25.76
CA PHE A 82 1.46 -22.58 -25.91
C PHE A 82 0.88 -23.12 -24.61
N GLY A 83 1.62 -23.98 -23.90
CA GLY A 83 1.18 -24.53 -22.61
C GLY A 83 0.96 -23.45 -21.55
N ALA A 84 1.90 -22.51 -21.44
CA ALA A 84 1.80 -21.40 -20.48
C ALA A 84 0.69 -20.41 -20.84
N THR A 85 0.67 -19.89 -22.07
CA THR A 85 -0.35 -18.94 -22.54
C THR A 85 -1.76 -19.52 -22.43
N THR A 86 -1.99 -20.74 -22.92
CA THR A 86 -3.30 -21.40 -22.86
C THR A 86 -3.78 -21.62 -21.42
N THR A 87 -2.87 -21.92 -20.49
CA THR A 87 -3.21 -22.10 -19.08
C THR A 87 -3.64 -20.77 -18.44
N PHE A 88 -2.92 -19.70 -18.73
CA PHE A 88 -3.27 -18.36 -18.23
C PHE A 88 -4.52 -17.79 -18.92
N ASP A 89 -4.80 -18.12 -20.17
CA ASP A 89 -6.07 -17.76 -20.81
C ASP A 89 -7.28 -18.41 -20.13
N LYS A 90 -7.11 -19.62 -19.59
CA LYS A 90 -8.14 -20.26 -18.75
C LYS A 90 -8.27 -19.54 -17.41
N LEU A 91 -7.16 -19.17 -16.76
CA LEU A 91 -7.17 -18.39 -15.52
C LEU A 91 -7.91 -17.06 -15.71
N ARG A 92 -7.67 -16.38 -16.83
CA ARG A 92 -8.26 -15.09 -17.16
C ARG A 92 -9.79 -15.11 -17.25
N ARG A 93 -10.41 -16.28 -17.45
CA ARG A 93 -11.89 -16.40 -17.40
C ARG A 93 -12.46 -16.11 -16.02
N GLN A 94 -11.70 -16.41 -14.97
CA GLN A 94 -12.06 -16.08 -13.58
C GLN A 94 -11.42 -14.76 -13.12
N TYR A 95 -10.24 -14.45 -13.66
CA TYR A 95 -9.43 -13.29 -13.29
C TYR A 95 -9.11 -12.42 -14.53
N PRO A 96 -10.08 -11.67 -15.09
CA PRO A 96 -9.97 -11.04 -16.42
C PRO A 96 -8.87 -9.98 -16.56
N ASP A 97 -8.50 -9.34 -15.45
CA ASP A 97 -7.47 -8.30 -15.37
C ASP A 97 -6.06 -8.86 -15.19
N TYR A 98 -5.94 -10.17 -14.96
CA TYR A 98 -4.69 -10.87 -14.82
C TYR A 98 -4.30 -11.47 -16.17
N THR A 99 -3.17 -11.04 -16.72
CA THR A 99 -2.75 -11.48 -18.05
C THR A 99 -1.32 -11.98 -18.05
N TYR A 100 -1.07 -13.03 -18.81
CA TYR A 100 0.25 -13.48 -19.20
C TYR A 100 0.34 -13.48 -20.72
N LYS A 101 1.43 -12.96 -21.27
CA LYS A 101 1.71 -13.00 -22.71
C LYS A 101 3.20 -13.19 -22.93
N GLU A 102 3.57 -13.93 -23.98
CA GLU A 102 4.94 -14.00 -24.48
C GLU A 102 5.11 -13.07 -25.68
N ALA A 103 5.21 -11.78 -25.38
CA ALA A 103 5.24 -10.74 -26.39
C ALA A 103 6.53 -10.80 -27.21
N THR A 104 6.40 -11.12 -28.49
CA THR A 104 7.52 -11.40 -29.40
C THR A 104 7.54 -10.38 -30.53
N LEU A 105 8.72 -9.85 -30.87
CA LEU A 105 8.86 -8.84 -31.95
C LEU A 105 8.52 -9.43 -33.33
N ASN A 106 8.96 -10.67 -33.57
CA ASN A 106 8.66 -11.45 -34.77
C ASN A 106 8.16 -12.85 -34.36
N PRO A 107 6.86 -13.01 -34.02
CA PRO A 107 6.32 -14.29 -33.56
C PRO A 107 5.97 -15.22 -34.72
N THR A 108 5.89 -16.53 -34.44
CA THR A 108 5.26 -17.50 -35.36
C THR A 108 3.73 -17.35 -35.38
N ASN A 109 3.09 -17.25 -34.21
CA ASN A 109 1.66 -16.95 -34.11
C ASN A 109 1.45 -15.41 -34.05
N PRO A 110 0.72 -14.80 -34.99
CA PRO A 110 0.45 -13.36 -34.96
C PRO A 110 -0.18 -12.83 -33.66
N GLU A 111 -0.89 -13.67 -32.89
CA GLU A 111 -1.46 -13.29 -31.58
C GLU A 111 -0.39 -12.94 -30.54
N ASP A 112 0.81 -13.52 -30.65
CA ASP A 112 1.94 -13.28 -29.76
C ASP A 112 2.73 -12.01 -30.13
N ARG A 113 2.32 -11.29 -31.18
CA ARG A 113 3.02 -10.09 -31.64
C ARG A 113 3.00 -9.05 -30.54
N ALA A 114 4.19 -8.55 -30.19
CA ALA A 114 4.34 -7.44 -29.26
C ALA A 114 3.57 -6.22 -29.78
N THR A 115 2.73 -5.66 -28.91
CA THR A 115 2.18 -4.31 -29.08
C THR A 115 3.29 -3.28 -28.79
N ASP A 116 3.08 -2.01 -29.14
CA ASP A 116 4.12 -0.98 -29.08
C ASP A 116 4.82 -0.91 -27.71
N TRP A 117 4.06 -0.86 -26.60
CA TRP A 117 4.64 -0.81 -25.26
C TRP A 117 5.31 -2.14 -24.83
N GLU A 118 4.87 -3.28 -25.36
CA GLU A 118 5.51 -4.57 -25.12
C GLU A 118 6.83 -4.64 -25.88
N ALA A 119 6.88 -4.09 -27.10
CA ALA A 119 8.09 -4.01 -27.90
C ALA A 119 9.14 -3.14 -27.19
N ASP A 120 8.75 -2.02 -26.59
CA ASP A 120 9.64 -1.17 -25.78
C ASP A 120 10.29 -1.96 -24.62
N ILE A 121 9.53 -2.85 -23.97
CA ILE A 121 10.05 -3.73 -22.91
C ILE A 121 11.05 -4.74 -23.50
N VAL A 122 10.73 -5.37 -24.63
CA VAL A 122 11.65 -6.31 -25.29
C VAL A 122 12.94 -5.60 -25.71
N HIS A 123 12.85 -4.39 -26.25
CA HIS A 123 14.00 -3.55 -26.59
C HIS A 123 14.82 -3.17 -25.34
N THR A 124 14.17 -2.75 -24.26
CA THR A 124 14.85 -2.44 -22.99
C THR A 124 15.66 -3.62 -22.47
N LEU A 125 15.06 -4.82 -22.47
CA LEU A 125 15.72 -6.07 -22.05
C LEU A 125 16.85 -6.46 -23.00
N ARG A 126 16.70 -6.20 -24.31
CA ARG A 126 17.73 -6.46 -25.32
C ARG A 126 18.93 -5.52 -25.17
N ASP A 127 18.69 -4.26 -24.85
CA ASP A 127 19.73 -3.23 -24.69
C ASP A 127 20.46 -3.37 -23.34
N HIS A 128 19.85 -4.02 -22.36
CA HIS A 128 20.41 -4.28 -21.03
C HIS A 128 20.42 -5.79 -20.73
N PRO A 129 21.31 -6.58 -21.36
CA PRO A 129 21.27 -8.05 -21.29
C PRO A 129 21.53 -8.65 -19.91
N ASP A 130 22.10 -7.87 -18.99
CA ASP A 130 22.32 -8.25 -17.58
C ASP A 130 21.04 -8.08 -16.73
N GLN A 131 20.02 -7.39 -17.25
CA GLN A 131 18.75 -7.18 -16.58
C GLN A 131 17.87 -8.43 -16.71
N THR A 132 17.62 -9.09 -15.59
CA THR A 132 16.82 -10.33 -15.55
C THR A 132 15.32 -10.07 -15.57
N GLU A 133 14.90 -8.86 -15.19
CA GLU A 133 13.49 -8.45 -15.19
C GLU A 133 13.29 -6.94 -15.29
N VAL A 134 12.15 -6.54 -15.84
CA VAL A 134 11.66 -5.15 -15.88
C VAL A 134 10.31 -5.12 -15.17
N ILE A 135 10.17 -4.21 -14.20
CA ILE A 135 8.94 -4.01 -13.44
C ILE A 135 8.48 -2.57 -13.67
N GLY A 136 7.19 -2.37 -13.92
CA GLY A 136 6.62 -1.04 -14.05
C GLY A 136 5.12 -1.04 -13.80
N ASP A 137 4.54 0.15 -13.85
CA ASP A 137 3.09 0.34 -13.73
C ASP A 137 2.56 0.86 -15.06
N ARG A 138 1.36 0.43 -15.45
CA ARG A 138 0.66 0.91 -16.64
C ARG A 138 -0.80 1.21 -16.32
N LEU A 139 -1.37 2.17 -17.02
CA LEU A 139 -2.81 2.39 -16.97
C LEU A 139 -3.52 1.41 -17.91
N THR A 140 -4.55 0.75 -17.41
CA THR A 140 -5.43 -0.13 -18.20
C THR A 140 -6.89 0.32 -18.05
N PRO A 141 -7.83 -0.18 -18.88
CA PRO A 141 -9.25 0.14 -18.72
C PRO A 141 -9.82 -0.21 -17.33
N SER A 142 -9.26 -1.20 -16.63
CA SER A 142 -9.66 -1.60 -15.28
C SER A 142 -8.87 -0.91 -14.15
N GLY A 143 -7.99 0.03 -14.50
CA GLY A 143 -7.18 0.81 -13.56
C GLY A 143 -5.68 0.55 -13.74
N THR A 144 -4.88 1.01 -12.78
CA THR A 144 -3.44 0.80 -12.81
C THR A 144 -3.12 -0.69 -12.58
N SER A 145 -2.29 -1.24 -13.46
CA SER A 145 -1.75 -2.59 -13.34
C SER A 145 -0.24 -2.52 -13.23
N LEU A 146 0.33 -3.33 -12.34
CA LEU A 146 1.76 -3.59 -12.33
C LEU A 146 2.05 -4.62 -13.41
N TYR A 147 3.09 -4.40 -14.20
CA TYR A 147 3.63 -5.42 -15.08
C TYR A 147 5.00 -5.88 -14.60
N LEU A 148 5.26 -7.17 -14.82
CA LEU A 148 6.55 -7.79 -14.61
C LEU A 148 6.93 -8.53 -15.87
N ALA A 149 8.12 -8.23 -16.40
CA ALA A 149 8.62 -8.79 -17.63
C ALA A 149 9.96 -9.52 -17.43
N ARG A 150 10.12 -10.67 -18.07
CA ARG A 150 11.39 -11.42 -18.14
C ARG A 150 11.77 -11.71 -19.59
N PRO A 151 13.07 -11.65 -19.95
CA PRO A 151 13.49 -11.85 -21.33
C PRO A 151 13.39 -13.31 -21.74
N ILE A 152 12.98 -13.56 -22.99
CA ILE A 152 13.11 -14.86 -23.65
C ILE A 152 14.31 -14.79 -24.58
N ARG A 153 15.36 -15.50 -24.19
CA ARG A 153 16.58 -15.64 -24.99
C ARG A 153 16.46 -16.82 -25.95
N ALA A 154 16.73 -16.60 -27.23
CA ALA A 154 16.75 -17.64 -28.26
C ALA A 154 17.96 -18.56 -28.09
N ALA A 155 17.82 -19.55 -27.21
CA ALA A 155 18.81 -20.60 -27.01
C ALA A 155 18.89 -21.53 -28.24
N GLN A 156 19.87 -22.43 -28.24
CA GLN A 156 20.11 -23.36 -29.36
C GLN A 156 18.87 -24.15 -29.80
N PRO A 157 18.04 -24.71 -28.90
CA PRO A 157 16.83 -25.45 -29.30
C PRO A 157 15.79 -24.59 -30.02
N CYS A 158 15.75 -23.28 -29.75
CA CYS A 158 14.83 -22.37 -30.45
C CYS A 158 15.15 -22.30 -31.95
N LEU A 159 16.44 -22.41 -32.30
CA LEU A 159 16.91 -22.29 -33.67
C LEU A 159 16.61 -23.53 -34.53
N GLU A 160 16.19 -24.64 -33.92
CA GLU A 160 15.71 -25.83 -34.64
C GLU A 160 14.45 -25.49 -35.45
N CYS A 161 13.60 -24.60 -34.93
CA CYS A 161 12.37 -24.18 -35.60
C CYS A 161 12.41 -22.73 -36.11
N HIS A 162 13.15 -21.83 -35.47
CA HIS A 162 13.09 -20.38 -35.74
C HIS A 162 14.31 -19.80 -36.48
N SER A 163 15.23 -20.63 -36.95
CA SER A 163 16.38 -20.16 -37.76
C SER A 163 15.94 -19.72 -39.15
N VAL A 164 15.69 -20.68 -40.05
CA VAL A 164 15.21 -20.45 -41.41
C VAL A 164 13.98 -21.32 -41.69
N PRO A 165 13.05 -20.89 -42.57
CA PRO A 165 11.83 -21.66 -42.85
C PRO A 165 12.10 -23.10 -43.30
N SER A 166 13.18 -23.35 -44.06
CA SER A 166 13.53 -24.69 -44.53
C SER A 166 13.99 -25.66 -43.45
N ALA A 167 14.37 -25.17 -42.26
CA ALA A 167 14.74 -26.01 -41.12
C ALA A 167 13.54 -26.36 -40.24
N ALA A 168 12.45 -25.60 -40.36
CA ALA A 168 11.28 -25.74 -39.49
C ALA A 168 10.47 -27.00 -39.80
N PRO A 169 9.74 -27.57 -38.82
CA PRO A 169 8.84 -28.68 -39.08
C PRO A 169 7.80 -28.32 -40.14
N HIS A 170 7.64 -29.17 -41.16
CA HIS A 170 6.67 -28.94 -42.25
C HIS A 170 5.24 -28.74 -41.71
N ALA A 171 4.87 -29.48 -40.67
CA ALA A 171 3.57 -29.33 -40.03
C ALA A 171 3.34 -27.91 -39.47
N MET A 172 4.39 -27.28 -38.91
CA MET A 172 4.32 -25.89 -38.41
C MET A 172 4.11 -24.91 -39.56
N LEU A 173 4.84 -25.07 -40.67
CA LEU A 173 4.71 -24.23 -41.86
C LEU A 173 3.32 -24.34 -42.49
N THR A 174 2.70 -25.52 -42.47
CA THR A 174 1.32 -25.70 -42.94
C THR A 174 0.32 -24.85 -42.16
N VAL A 175 0.57 -24.61 -40.86
CA VAL A 175 -0.35 -23.85 -39.99
C VAL A 175 -0.04 -22.35 -40.02
N TYR A 176 1.23 -21.97 -39.89
CA TYR A 176 1.63 -20.57 -39.67
C TYR A 176 2.32 -19.92 -40.88
N GLY A 177 2.62 -20.68 -41.93
CA GLY A 177 3.37 -20.21 -43.08
C GLY A 177 4.86 -19.99 -42.80
N SER A 178 5.53 -19.34 -43.74
CA SER A 178 6.99 -19.08 -43.72
C SER A 178 7.37 -17.62 -43.47
N ASP A 179 6.37 -16.74 -43.27
CA ASP A 179 6.59 -15.29 -43.34
C ASP A 179 7.05 -14.68 -42.00
N ASN A 180 6.66 -15.26 -40.87
CA ASN A 180 6.96 -14.73 -39.53
C ASN A 180 7.58 -15.81 -38.62
N GLY A 181 8.27 -15.38 -37.56
CA GLY A 181 8.84 -16.31 -36.56
C GLY A 181 10.14 -16.98 -36.98
N PHE A 182 10.87 -16.39 -37.93
CA PHE A 182 12.18 -16.87 -38.40
C PHE A 182 13.26 -15.78 -38.30
N GLY A 183 14.51 -16.17 -38.54
CA GLY A 183 15.66 -15.27 -38.53
C GLY A 183 16.21 -14.98 -37.14
N TRP A 184 15.79 -15.73 -36.11
CA TRP A 184 16.29 -15.56 -34.75
C TRP A 184 17.77 -15.91 -34.68
N LYS A 185 18.54 -15.15 -33.90
CA LYS A 185 19.95 -15.42 -33.67
C LYS A 185 20.17 -16.07 -32.31
N LYS A 186 21.20 -16.90 -32.21
CA LYS A 186 21.60 -17.53 -30.96
C LYS A 186 21.86 -16.45 -29.91
N ASP A 187 21.30 -16.65 -28.72
CA ASP A 187 21.41 -15.78 -27.54
C ASP A 187 20.77 -14.39 -27.68
N GLU A 188 20.02 -14.13 -28.76
CA GLU A 188 19.23 -12.91 -28.93
C GLU A 188 17.99 -12.92 -28.03
N ILE A 189 17.66 -11.78 -27.42
CA ILE A 189 16.38 -11.59 -26.71
C ILE A 189 15.33 -11.27 -27.77
N VAL A 190 14.48 -12.24 -28.09
CA VAL A 190 13.48 -12.16 -29.17
C VAL A 190 12.08 -11.77 -28.69
N ALA A 191 11.84 -11.96 -27.40
CA ALA A 191 10.55 -11.76 -26.76
C ALA A 191 10.70 -11.47 -25.26
N ALA A 192 9.59 -11.13 -24.62
CA ALA A 192 9.48 -11.03 -23.17
C ALA A 192 8.23 -11.79 -22.69
N GLN A 193 8.39 -12.55 -21.60
CA GLN A 193 7.28 -13.02 -20.80
C GLN A 193 6.77 -11.83 -20.00
N ILE A 194 5.51 -11.43 -20.18
CA ILE A 194 4.94 -10.28 -19.50
C ILE A 194 3.72 -10.72 -18.70
N ILE A 195 3.79 -10.54 -17.39
CA ILE A 195 2.67 -10.66 -16.45
C ILE A 195 2.11 -9.26 -16.19
N SER A 196 0.79 -9.13 -16.15
CA SER A 196 0.09 -7.94 -15.68
C SER A 196 -0.83 -8.31 -14.53
N VAL A 197 -0.71 -7.60 -13.41
CA VAL A 197 -1.51 -7.79 -12.20
C VAL A 197 -2.20 -6.47 -11.82
N PRO A 198 -3.53 -6.45 -11.61
CA PRO A 198 -4.24 -5.24 -11.21
C PRO A 198 -3.84 -4.79 -9.80
N GLN A 199 -3.57 -3.50 -9.63
CA GLN A 199 -3.26 -2.93 -8.29
C GLN A 199 -4.53 -2.47 -7.55
N SER A 200 -5.69 -2.47 -8.21
CA SER A 200 -6.93 -1.88 -7.70
C SER A 200 -7.43 -2.52 -6.41
N VAL A 201 -7.27 -3.84 -6.23
CA VAL A 201 -7.71 -4.55 -5.03
C VAL A 201 -6.79 -4.27 -3.84
N PRO A 202 -5.46 -4.49 -3.91
CA PRO A 202 -4.59 -4.23 -2.76
C PRO A 202 -4.51 -2.75 -2.39
N ILE A 203 -4.53 -1.83 -3.37
CA ILE A 203 -4.57 -0.38 -3.10
C ILE A 203 -5.88 0.01 -2.42
N ARG A 204 -7.02 -0.56 -2.82
CA ARG A 204 -8.31 -0.29 -2.16
C ARG A 204 -8.29 -0.74 -0.71
N ILE A 205 -7.77 -1.94 -0.43
CA ILE A 205 -7.63 -2.45 0.94
C ILE A 205 -6.73 -1.52 1.78
N ALA A 206 -5.60 -1.09 1.21
CA ALA A 206 -4.70 -0.13 1.88
C ALA A 206 -5.38 1.22 2.16
N ASN A 207 -6.14 1.75 1.21
CA ASN A 207 -6.92 2.98 1.39
C ASN A 207 -7.98 2.84 2.49
N GLU A 208 -8.74 1.74 2.49
CA GLU A 208 -9.76 1.47 3.52
C GLU A 208 -9.15 1.30 4.92
N ALA A 209 -7.98 0.67 5.02
CA ALA A 209 -7.23 0.55 6.28
C ALA A 209 -6.75 1.92 6.77
N TRP A 210 -6.22 2.75 5.87
CA TRP A 210 -5.78 4.10 6.18
C TRP A 210 -6.93 5.02 6.60
N GLN A 211 -8.07 4.96 5.90
CA GLN A 211 -9.28 5.71 6.27
C GLN A 211 -9.81 5.30 7.65
N ARG A 212 -9.84 3.99 7.96
CA ARG A 212 -10.21 3.50 9.29
C ARG A 212 -9.26 4.00 10.37
N LEU A 213 -7.95 3.99 10.11
CA LEU A 213 -6.96 4.56 11.03
C LEU A 213 -7.22 6.03 11.31
N LEU A 214 -7.49 6.84 10.28
CA LEU A 214 -7.81 8.26 10.44
C LEU A 214 -9.08 8.48 11.28
N ILE A 215 -10.14 7.70 11.02
CA ILE A 215 -11.37 7.78 11.79
C ILE A 215 -11.09 7.49 13.27
N PHE A 216 -10.35 6.41 13.56
CA PHE A 216 -9.99 6.08 14.94
C PHE A 216 -9.10 7.14 15.59
N LEU A 217 -8.13 7.68 14.86
CA LEU A 217 -7.26 8.76 15.36
C LEU A 217 -8.08 10.00 15.76
N VAL A 218 -9.05 10.41 14.93
CA VAL A 218 -9.93 11.54 15.21
C VAL A 218 -10.84 11.25 16.42
N ILE A 219 -11.45 10.06 16.47
CA ILE A 219 -12.30 9.67 17.61
C ILE A 219 -11.49 9.67 18.90
N THR A 220 -10.31 9.05 18.91
CA THR A 220 -9.42 9.03 20.08
C THR A 220 -8.99 10.42 20.50
N LEU A 221 -8.68 11.32 19.55
CA LEU A 221 -8.35 12.71 19.85
C LEU A 221 -9.52 13.43 20.52
N VAL A 222 -10.73 13.31 19.98
CA VAL A 222 -11.92 13.94 20.56
C VAL A 222 -12.18 13.41 21.98
N LEU A 223 -12.10 12.09 22.18
CA LEU A 223 -12.25 11.49 23.51
C LEU A 223 -11.18 11.98 24.49
N ALA A 224 -9.92 12.09 24.04
CA ALA A 224 -8.83 12.60 24.86
C ALA A 224 -9.04 14.07 25.26
N VAL A 225 -9.46 14.93 24.32
CA VAL A 225 -9.79 16.33 24.59
C VAL A 225 -10.91 16.42 25.62
N VAL A 226 -12.01 15.70 25.42
CA VAL A 226 -13.17 15.73 26.33
C VAL A 226 -12.78 15.23 27.73
N ALA A 227 -12.02 14.14 27.82
CA ALA A 227 -11.55 13.60 29.10
C ALA A 227 -10.64 14.58 29.84
N LEU A 228 -9.71 15.23 29.13
CA LEU A 228 -8.80 16.21 29.72
C LEU A 228 -9.52 17.50 30.11
N ASP A 229 -10.45 17.99 29.29
CA ASP A 229 -11.29 19.15 29.64
C ASP A 229 -12.13 18.87 30.89
N ALA A 230 -12.73 17.68 30.99
CA ALA A 230 -13.47 17.26 32.17
C ALA A 230 -12.58 17.21 33.42
N ALA A 231 -11.37 16.65 33.28
CA ALA A 231 -10.38 16.60 34.35
C ALA A 231 -9.95 18.00 34.80
N VAL A 232 -9.52 18.88 33.88
CA VAL A 232 -9.11 20.25 34.19
C VAL A 232 -10.27 21.04 34.80
N TYR A 233 -11.49 20.85 34.30
CA TYR A 233 -12.66 21.52 34.84
C TYR A 233 -12.93 21.12 36.30
N TRP A 234 -12.91 19.83 36.61
CA TRP A 234 -13.21 19.33 37.96
C TRP A 234 -12.07 19.51 38.95
N PHE A 235 -10.82 19.24 38.55
CA PHE A 235 -9.68 19.28 39.46
C PHE A 235 -9.07 20.68 39.60
N VAL A 236 -9.17 21.55 38.58
CA VAL A 236 -8.46 22.85 38.59
C VAL A 236 -9.44 24.02 38.59
N ILE A 237 -10.32 24.11 37.59
CA ILE A 237 -11.13 25.33 37.36
C ILE A 237 -12.19 25.50 38.43
N ARG A 238 -12.93 24.43 38.76
CA ARG A 238 -14.01 24.49 39.75
C ARG A 238 -13.49 24.88 41.16
N PRO A 239 -12.42 24.26 41.71
CA PRO A 239 -11.89 24.68 43.00
C PRO A 239 -11.32 26.11 42.99
N LEU A 240 -10.55 26.48 41.95
CA LEU A 240 -10.01 27.84 41.85
C LEU A 240 -11.10 28.92 41.75
N ARG A 241 -12.21 28.61 41.09
CA ARG A 241 -13.35 29.53 41.00
C ARG A 241 -13.96 29.80 42.38
N VAL A 242 -14.10 28.78 43.23
CA VAL A 242 -14.57 28.94 44.62
C VAL A 242 -13.63 29.85 45.42
N VAL A 243 -12.32 29.62 45.33
CA VAL A 243 -11.32 30.48 46.00
C VAL A 243 -11.41 31.93 45.49
N SER A 244 -11.45 32.13 44.18
CA SER A 244 -11.48 33.45 43.56
C SER A 244 -12.75 34.23 43.87
N GLU A 245 -13.92 33.60 43.83
CA GLU A 245 -15.20 34.23 44.18
C GLU A 245 -15.22 34.62 45.67
N THR A 246 -14.65 33.78 46.53
CA THR A 246 -14.53 34.07 47.97
C THR A 246 -13.58 35.24 48.23
N ALA A 247 -12.44 35.28 47.52
CA ALA A 247 -11.48 36.37 47.59
C ALA A 247 -12.07 37.72 47.15
N ASP A 248 -12.86 37.74 46.06
CA ASP A 248 -13.51 38.97 45.58
C ASP A 248 -14.50 39.51 46.61
N ARG A 249 -15.30 38.64 47.23
CA ARG A 249 -16.25 39.01 48.30
C ARG A 249 -15.55 39.61 49.52
N VAL A 250 -14.48 38.97 49.99
CA VAL A 250 -13.67 39.48 51.12
C VAL A 250 -13.02 40.82 50.77
N SER A 251 -12.50 40.98 49.55
CA SER A 251 -11.90 42.22 49.06
C SER A 251 -12.88 43.40 49.02
N ARG A 252 -14.16 43.12 48.73
CA ARG A 252 -15.25 44.12 48.75
C ARG A 252 -15.72 44.50 50.16
N GLY A 253 -15.15 43.91 51.21
CA GLY A 253 -15.51 44.20 52.59
C GLY A 253 -16.80 43.52 53.06
N GLU A 254 -17.27 42.46 52.38
CA GLU A 254 -18.36 41.65 52.92
C GLU A 254 -17.95 41.03 54.26
N LYS A 255 -18.74 41.30 55.30
CA LYS A 255 -18.58 40.68 56.62
C LYS A 255 -19.17 39.26 56.59
N ASP A 256 -18.54 38.33 57.31
CA ASP A 256 -18.98 36.93 57.48
C ASP A 256 -19.02 36.05 56.20
N VAL A 257 -18.04 36.20 55.30
CA VAL A 257 -17.88 35.29 54.16
C VAL A 257 -17.50 33.86 54.64
N PRO A 258 -18.21 32.80 54.20
CA PRO A 258 -17.93 31.42 54.62
C PRO A 258 -16.49 30.97 54.31
N PRO A 259 -15.89 30.11 55.14
CA PRO A 259 -14.54 29.60 54.94
C PRO A 259 -14.45 28.71 53.69
N VAL A 260 -13.38 28.86 52.92
CA VAL A 260 -13.05 28.00 51.78
C VAL A 260 -12.66 26.62 52.29
N ARG A 261 -13.51 25.62 52.05
CA ARG A 261 -13.25 24.21 52.36
C ARG A 261 -13.05 23.42 51.09
N ILE A 262 -11.81 23.38 50.62
CA ILE A 262 -11.38 22.49 49.53
C ILE A 262 -10.59 21.36 50.18
N VAL A 263 -11.10 20.13 50.06
CA VAL A 263 -10.48 18.92 50.61
C VAL A 263 -9.64 18.28 49.52
N GLY A 264 -8.34 18.11 49.77
CA GLY A 264 -7.41 17.51 48.83
C GLY A 264 -5.96 17.60 49.34
N ASN A 265 -5.06 16.88 48.66
CA ASN A 265 -3.63 16.87 48.95
C ASN A 265 -2.80 17.42 47.77
N ASP A 266 -3.46 18.04 46.79
CA ASP A 266 -2.81 18.65 45.62
C ASP A 266 -2.42 20.11 45.87
N GLU A 267 -1.69 20.70 44.93
CA GLU A 267 -1.23 22.09 45.00
C GLU A 267 -2.41 23.07 45.11
N ILE A 268 -3.57 22.73 44.52
CA ILE A 268 -4.78 23.55 44.58
C ILE A 268 -5.34 23.58 46.01
N ALA A 269 -5.36 22.45 46.71
CA ALA A 269 -5.76 22.38 48.11
C ALA A 269 -4.79 23.14 49.03
N VAL A 270 -3.48 23.07 48.76
CA VAL A 270 -2.47 23.84 49.50
C VAL A 270 -2.68 25.35 49.35
N VAL A 271 -2.99 25.81 48.13
CA VAL A 271 -3.32 27.21 47.87
C VAL A 271 -4.61 27.62 48.58
N ALA A 272 -5.65 26.80 48.52
CA ALA A 272 -6.92 27.08 49.21
C ALA A 272 -6.73 27.18 50.73
N ALA A 273 -5.95 26.28 51.33
CA ALA A 273 -5.64 26.31 52.76
C ALA A 273 -4.80 27.54 53.15
N SER A 274 -3.88 27.98 52.28
CA SER A 274 -3.08 29.17 52.50
C SER A 274 -3.93 30.45 52.42
N PHE A 275 -4.85 30.52 51.46
CA PHE A 275 -5.84 31.60 51.36
C PHE A 275 -6.75 31.66 52.60
N GLN A 276 -7.21 30.50 53.09
CA GLN A 276 -8.02 30.40 54.31
C GLN A 276 -7.31 31.01 55.53
N ARG A 277 -6.01 30.73 55.72
CA ARG A 277 -5.23 31.31 56.84
C ARG A 277 -5.08 32.83 56.71
N MET A 278 -4.89 33.34 55.49
CA MET A 278 -4.82 34.77 55.20
C MET A 278 -6.16 35.47 55.53
N GLN A 279 -7.28 34.90 55.09
CA GLN A 279 -8.62 35.42 55.36
C GLN A 279 -8.88 35.57 56.87
N ILE A 280 -8.54 34.54 57.66
CA ILE A 280 -8.69 34.56 59.13
C ILE A 280 -7.82 35.67 59.75
N SER A 281 -6.58 35.80 59.29
CA SER A 281 -5.63 36.79 59.82
C SER A 281 -6.09 38.22 59.53
N LEU A 282 -6.59 38.49 58.31
CA LEU A 282 -7.13 39.79 57.91
C LEU A 282 -8.40 40.14 58.71
N ALA A 283 -9.33 39.19 58.85
CA ALA A 283 -10.55 39.41 59.63
C ALA A 283 -10.24 39.74 61.10
N LYS A 284 -9.20 39.10 61.69
CA LYS A 284 -8.74 39.40 63.05
C LYS A 284 -8.14 40.80 63.15
N ALA A 285 -7.31 41.20 62.18
CA ALA A 285 -6.71 42.54 62.16
C ALA A 285 -7.76 43.65 62.01
N LEU A 286 -8.74 43.48 61.12
CA LEU A 286 -9.84 44.45 60.94
C LEU A 286 -10.68 44.61 62.22
N ARG A 287 -10.97 43.51 62.93
CA ARG A 287 -11.66 43.56 64.23
C ARG A 287 -10.87 44.29 65.31
N MET A 288 -9.55 44.23 65.28
CA MET A 288 -8.70 44.99 66.21
C MET A 288 -8.75 46.49 65.93
N ILE A 289 -8.83 46.89 64.66
CA ILE A 289 -8.92 48.30 64.25
C ILE A 289 -10.34 48.87 64.49
N GLU A 290 -11.40 48.08 64.26
CA GLU A 290 -12.79 48.48 64.55
C GLU A 290 -13.14 48.46 66.05
N GLY A 291 -12.28 47.86 66.88
CA GLY A 291 -12.45 47.69 68.33
C GLY A 291 -11.74 48.74 69.19
N GLU A 292 -11.12 49.74 68.56
CA GLU A 292 -10.71 51.04 69.14
C GLU A 292 -11.69 52.13 68.69
#